data_AF-A0A2Z6RXQ0-F1
#
_entry.id   AF-A0A2Z6RXQ0-F1
#
_cell.length_a   1.000
_cell.length_b   1.000
_cell.length_c   1.000
_cell.angle_alpha   90.00
_cell.angle_beta   90.00
_cell.angle_gamma   90.00
#
_symmetry.space_group_name_H-M   'P 1'
#
loop_
_entity.id
_entity.type
_entity.pdbx_description
1 polymer ?
#
loop_
_entity_poly.entity_id
_entity_poly.type
_entity_poly.pdbx_seq_one_letter_code
_entity_poly.pdbx_strand_id
1 'polypeptide(L)'
;MIMYFVATGRQPFDDRAHYHRLDICNENRHEINEQETPKNYINLMKESWNLNPKNRPIITESIELICTVIARKSEIEEAVKYRNLQLTFSCQREIDKLLFIIRLHTSQLLNPFTKDLDSKCLDCAIID
;
A
#
# COMPACT_ATOMS: atom_id res chain seq x y z
N MET A 1 -12.29 -9.72 2.76
CA MET A 1 -11.32 -9.05 1.88
C MET A 1 -11.83 -7.76 1.25
N ILE A 2 -13.07 -7.67 0.76
CA ILE A 2 -13.62 -6.40 0.20
C ILE A 2 -13.44 -5.22 1.17
N MET A 3 -13.76 -5.42 2.45
CA MET A 3 -13.60 -4.37 3.47
C MET A 3 -12.15 -3.87 3.62
N TYR A 4 -11.14 -4.74 3.45
CA TYR A 4 -9.73 -4.32 3.51
C TYR A 4 -9.40 -3.36 2.36
N PHE A 5 -9.85 -3.69 1.16
CA PHE A 5 -9.67 -2.83 -0.01
C PHE A 5 -10.39 -1.49 0.17
N VAL A 6 -11.61 -1.49 0.71
CA VAL A 6 -12.35 -0.24 1.01
C VAL A 6 -11.61 0.62 2.04
N ALA A 7 -11.06 -0.01 3.07
CA ALA A 7 -10.30 0.68 4.13
C ALA A 7 -8.98 1.26 3.64
N THR A 8 -8.21 0.51 2.85
CA THR A 8 -6.80 0.83 2.55
C THR A 8 -6.58 1.32 1.12
N GLY A 9 -7.49 1.00 0.18
CA GLY A 9 -7.28 1.13 -1.25
C GLY A 9 -6.25 0.15 -1.85
N ARG A 10 -5.67 -0.73 -1.01
CA ARG A 10 -4.62 -1.67 -1.42
C ARG A 10 -5.21 -3.02 -1.79
N GLN A 11 -4.63 -3.65 -2.79
CA GLN A 11 -4.99 -5.02 -3.14
C GLN A 11 -4.58 -5.92 -1.96
N PRO A 12 -5.50 -6.74 -1.42
CA PRO A 12 -5.12 -7.74 -0.44
C PRO A 12 -4.08 -8.71 -1.04
N PHE A 13 -3.02 -9.00 -0.28
CA PHE A 13 -1.93 -9.90 -0.62
C PHE A 13 -1.13 -9.44 -1.86
N ASP A 14 -0.95 -8.12 -2.00
CA ASP A 14 -0.13 -7.52 -3.06
C ASP A 14 1.36 -7.81 -2.87
N ASP A 15 1.78 -8.09 -1.64
CA ASP A 15 3.12 -8.51 -1.23
C ASP A 15 3.41 -10.00 -1.48
N ARG A 16 2.41 -10.80 -1.88
CA ARG A 16 2.55 -12.27 -2.03
C ARG A 16 2.49 -12.73 -3.48
N ALA A 17 3.41 -13.65 -3.83
CA ALA A 17 3.36 -14.34 -5.11
C ALA A 17 2.06 -15.16 -5.27
N HIS A 18 1.58 -15.27 -6.52
CA HIS A 18 0.24 -15.79 -6.86
C HIS A 18 -0.12 -17.13 -6.21
N TYR A 19 0.83 -18.04 -6.02
CA TYR A 19 0.64 -19.38 -5.47
C TYR A 19 0.44 -19.40 -3.94
N HIS A 20 0.85 -18.34 -3.24
CA HIS A 20 0.71 -18.20 -1.77
C HIS A 20 -0.63 -17.57 -1.36
N ARG A 21 -1.54 -17.27 -2.29
CA ARG A 21 -2.89 -16.79 -1.97
C ARG A 21 -3.78 -17.85 -1.32
N LEU A 22 -3.38 -19.13 -1.35
CA LEU A 22 -4.07 -20.21 -0.62
C LEU A 22 -3.90 -20.09 0.91
N ASP A 23 -2.93 -19.31 1.39
CA ASP A 23 -2.70 -19.07 2.83
C ASP A 23 -3.80 -18.23 3.51
N ILE A 24 -4.82 -17.78 2.76
CA ILE A 24 -6.02 -17.14 3.33
C ILE A 24 -6.69 -18.04 4.38
N CYS A 25 -6.59 -19.35 4.21
CA CYS A 25 -7.11 -20.35 5.14
C CYS A 25 -6.23 -20.55 6.40
N ASN A 26 -4.98 -20.07 6.38
CA ASN A 26 -3.96 -20.32 7.40
C ASN A 26 -3.75 -19.14 8.36
N GLU A 27 -4.79 -18.35 8.62
CA GLU A 27 -4.77 -17.18 9.54
C GLU A 27 -3.78 -16.04 9.20
N ASN A 28 -3.04 -16.13 8.10
CA ASN A 28 -2.10 -15.10 7.64
C ASN A 28 -2.85 -13.87 7.13
N ARG A 29 -3.41 -13.08 8.05
CA ARG A 29 -4.17 -11.85 7.75
C ARG A 29 -3.25 -10.64 7.75
N HIS A 30 -3.62 -9.66 6.94
CA HIS A 30 -2.94 -8.37 6.92
C HIS A 30 -3.09 -7.67 8.26
N GLU A 31 -1.98 -7.13 8.75
CA GLU A 31 -2.00 -6.15 9.81
C GLU A 31 -2.63 -4.85 9.27
N ILE A 32 -3.52 -4.25 10.06
CA ILE A 32 -4.21 -3.01 9.70
C ILE A 32 -3.80 -1.95 10.71
N ASN A 33 -3.23 -0.87 10.22
CA ASN A 33 -2.85 0.27 11.05
C ASN A 33 -4.12 0.98 11.55
N GLU A 34 -4.25 1.16 12.87
CA GLU A 34 -5.40 1.84 13.50
C GLU A 34 -5.54 3.31 13.08
N GLN A 35 -4.47 3.94 12.58
CA GLN A 35 -4.50 5.30 12.04
C GLN A 35 -5.04 5.37 10.61
N GLU A 36 -4.96 4.28 9.84
CA GLU A 36 -5.44 4.24 8.46
C GLU A 36 -6.94 3.98 8.37
N THR A 37 -7.58 3.50 9.44
CA THR A 37 -8.94 3.01 9.41
C THR A 37 -9.58 3.10 10.80
N PRO A 38 -10.84 3.55 10.91
CA PRO A 38 -11.54 3.61 12.20
C PRO A 38 -11.54 2.26 12.91
N LYS A 39 -11.26 2.27 14.23
CA LYS A 39 -11.13 1.06 15.05
C LYS A 39 -12.36 0.15 14.98
N ASN A 40 -13.55 0.73 14.94
CA ASN A 40 -14.79 -0.02 14.81
C ASN A 40 -14.89 -0.77 13.47
N TYR A 41 -14.40 -0.17 12.39
CA TYR A 41 -14.34 -0.82 11.09
C TYR A 41 -13.31 -1.95 11.09
N ILE A 42 -12.17 -1.77 11.79
CA ILE A 42 -11.16 -2.84 11.99
C ILE A 42 -11.77 -4.03 12.74
N ASN A 43 -12.52 -3.78 13.81
CA ASN A 43 -13.18 -4.84 14.57
C ASN A 43 -14.18 -5.60 13.71
N LEU A 44 -15.05 -4.90 12.97
CA LEU A 44 -16.00 -5.51 12.04
C LEU A 44 -15.27 -6.36 10.97
N MET A 45 -14.14 -5.88 10.44
CA MET A 45 -13.31 -6.66 9.51
C MET A 45 -12.79 -7.94 10.14
N LYS A 46 -12.28 -7.88 11.37
CA LYS A 46 -11.76 -9.04 12.11
C LYS A 46 -12.85 -10.08 12.35
N GLU A 47 -14.04 -9.64 12.77
CA GLU A 47 -15.22 -10.49 12.97
C GLU A 47 -15.70 -11.13 11.66
N SER A 48 -15.78 -10.34 10.58
CA SER A 48 -16.16 -10.81 9.24
C SER A 48 -15.21 -11.87 8.68
N TRP A 49 -13.97 -11.88 9.16
CA TRP A 49 -12.97 -12.85 8.74
C TRP A 49 -12.90 -14.06 9.67
N ASN A 50 -13.71 -14.18 10.74
CA ASN A 50 -13.62 -15.28 11.71
C ASN A 50 -13.52 -16.65 11.02
N LEU A 51 -12.58 -17.49 11.48
CA LEU A 51 -12.38 -18.82 10.90
C LEU A 51 -13.63 -19.68 11.01
N ASN A 52 -14.32 -19.60 12.16
CA ASN A 52 -15.60 -20.24 12.34
C ASN A 52 -16.69 -19.41 11.64
N PRO A 53 -17.35 -19.93 10.59
CA PRO A 53 -18.38 -19.20 9.87
C PRO A 53 -19.56 -18.79 10.73
N LYS A 54 -19.85 -19.53 11.81
CA LYS A 54 -20.96 -19.22 12.74
C LYS A 54 -20.72 -17.96 13.58
N ASN A 55 -19.46 -17.55 13.70
CA ASN A 55 -19.07 -16.37 14.46
C ASN A 55 -18.95 -15.13 13.56
N ARG A 56 -19.21 -15.26 12.26
CA ARG A 56 -19.22 -14.12 11.35
C ARG A 56 -20.54 -13.38 11.51
N PRO A 57 -20.52 -12.04 11.53
CA PRO A 57 -21.73 -11.25 11.61
C PRO A 57 -22.60 -11.54 10.39
N ILE A 58 -23.92 -11.55 10.61
CA ILE A 58 -24.86 -11.61 9.49
C ILE A 58 -24.93 -10.26 8.78
N ILE A 59 -25.56 -10.24 7.60
CA ILE A 59 -25.61 -9.04 6.75
C ILE A 59 -26.27 -7.87 7.48
N THR A 60 -27.33 -8.10 8.25
CA THR A 60 -28.04 -7.06 8.98
C THR A 60 -27.17 -6.41 10.07
N GLU A 61 -26.48 -7.23 10.87
CA GLU A 61 -25.51 -6.75 11.89
C GLU A 61 -24.35 -5.99 11.24
N SER A 62 -23.86 -6.49 10.10
CA SER A 62 -22.78 -5.85 9.36
C SER A 62 -23.20 -4.47 8.85
N ILE A 63 -24.43 -4.33 8.32
CA ILE A 63 -24.98 -3.06 7.86
C ILE A 63 -25.11 -2.08 9.03
N GLU A 64 -25.65 -2.54 10.16
CA GLU A 64 -25.80 -1.70 11.36
C GLU A 64 -24.44 -1.18 11.83
N LEU A 65 -23.44 -2.07 11.95
CA LEU A 65 -22.08 -1.70 12.34
C LEU A 65 -21.45 -0.72 11.34
N ILE A 66 -21.63 -0.93 10.03
CA ILE A 66 -21.15 0.01 9.00
C ILE A 66 -21.83 1.38 9.16
N CYS A 67 -23.14 1.42 9.39
CA CYS A 67 -23.86 2.68 9.66
C CYS A 67 -23.30 3.39 10.88
N THR A 68 -22.98 2.67 11.96
CA THR A 68 -22.34 3.28 13.14
C THR A 68 -20.97 3.87 12.85
N VAL A 69 -20.18 3.24 11.98
CA VAL A 69 -18.87 3.76 11.54
C VAL A 69 -19.07 5.03 10.71
N ILE A 70 -19.98 4.99 9.74
CA ILE A 70 -20.26 6.13 8.84
C ILE A 70 -20.75 7.34 9.64
N ALA A 71 -21.54 7.13 10.70
CA ALA A 71 -21.99 8.19 11.58
C ALA A 71 -20.83 8.93 12.28
N ARG A 72 -19.67 8.29 12.46
CA ARG A 72 -18.47 8.88 13.06
C ARG A 72 -17.56 9.50 12.00
N LYS A 73 -18.09 10.54 11.36
CA LYS A 73 -17.43 11.24 10.26
C LYS A 73 -16.01 11.73 10.62
N SER A 74 -15.80 12.20 11.84
CA SER A 74 -14.49 12.72 12.30
C SER A 74 -13.39 11.65 12.30
N GLU A 75 -13.70 10.42 12.75
CA GLU A 75 -12.74 9.31 12.72
C GLU A 75 -12.37 8.93 11.27
N ILE A 76 -13.35 8.98 10.37
CA ILE A 76 -13.13 8.74 8.94
C ILE A 76 -12.24 9.84 8.34
N GLU A 77 -12.52 11.10 8.64
CA GLU A 77 -11.72 12.25 8.17
C GLU A 77 -10.27 12.17 8.65
N GLU A 78 -10.04 11.78 9.90
CA GLU A 78 -8.69 11.55 10.45
C GLU A 78 -7.96 10.43 9.71
N ALA A 79 -8.62 9.29 9.51
CA ALA A 79 -8.07 8.17 8.75
C ALA A 79 -7.75 8.52 7.29
N VAL A 80 -8.58 9.34 6.64
CA VAL A 80 -8.32 9.87 5.30
C VAL A 80 -7.09 10.80 5.32
N LYS A 81 -7.03 11.73 6.28
CA LYS A 81 -5.90 12.65 6.42
C LYS A 81 -4.59 11.90 6.61
N TYR A 82 -4.58 10.87 7.47
CA TYR A 82 -3.41 10.02 7.68
C TYR A 82 -2.96 9.36 6.37
N ARG A 83 -3.87 8.73 5.63
CA ARG A 83 -3.55 8.08 4.35
C ARG A 83 -2.99 9.08 3.32
N ASN A 84 -3.55 10.28 3.24
CA ASN A 84 -3.05 11.33 2.34
C ASN A 84 -1.63 11.79 2.71
N LEU A 85 -1.33 11.91 4.01
CA LEU A 85 0.02 12.21 4.48
C LEU A 85 1.00 11.11 4.05
N GLN A 86 0.66 9.83 4.26
CA GLN A 86 1.52 8.71 3.86
C GLN A 86 1.75 8.67 2.34
N LEU A 87 0.70 8.91 1.54
CA LEU A 87 0.82 9.02 0.09
C LEU A 87 1.78 10.16 -0.32
N THR A 88 1.65 11.31 0.32
CA THR A 88 2.50 12.49 0.06
C THR A 88 3.96 12.19 0.37
N PHE A 89 4.25 11.59 1.54
CA PHE A 89 5.60 11.18 1.91
C PHE A 89 6.18 10.15 0.93
N SER A 90 5.36 9.19 0.49
CA SER A 90 5.80 8.18 -0.47
C SER A 90 6.15 8.79 -1.82
N CYS A 91 5.31 9.68 -2.36
CA CYS A 91 5.59 10.40 -3.60
C CYS A 91 6.86 11.25 -3.50
N GLN A 92 7.04 11.97 -2.39
CA GLN A 92 8.22 12.80 -2.19
C GLN A 92 9.52 11.97 -2.23
N ARG A 93 9.52 10.81 -1.56
CA ARG A 93 10.68 9.90 -1.55
C ARG A 93 11.01 9.37 -2.95
N GLU A 94 10.02 9.10 -3.79
CA GLU A 94 10.28 8.69 -5.19
C GLU A 94 10.83 9.86 -6.02
N ILE A 95 10.33 11.08 -5.81
CA ILE A 95 10.89 12.30 -6.44
C ILE A 95 12.35 12.50 -6.02
N ASP A 96 12.67 12.35 -4.73
CA ASP A 96 14.03 12.53 -4.22
C ASP A 96 15.02 11.51 -4.81
N LYS A 97 14.59 10.24 -4.95
CA LYS A 97 15.36 9.21 -5.64
C LYS A 97 15.60 9.57 -7.10
N LEU A 98 14.56 10.01 -7.81
CA LEU A 98 14.67 10.41 -9.21
C LEU A 98 15.61 11.61 -9.37
N LEU A 99 15.49 12.62 -8.50
CA LEU A 99 16.35 13.79 -8.49
C LEU A 99 17.82 13.41 -8.24
N PHE A 100 18.08 12.47 -7.33
CA PHE A 100 19.43 11.95 -7.08
C PHE A 100 20.02 11.28 -8.33
N ILE A 101 19.24 10.44 -9.02
CA ILE A 101 19.66 9.80 -10.28
C ILE A 101 19.95 10.85 -11.35
N ILE A 102 19.06 11.83 -11.53
CA ILE A 102 19.24 12.93 -12.49
C ILE A 102 20.51 13.73 -12.14
N ARG A 103 20.78 13.99 -10.86
CA ARG A 103 21.96 14.73 -10.42
C ARG A 103 23.25 13.96 -10.68
N LEU A 104 23.29 12.66 -10.42
CA LEU A 104 24.42 11.80 -10.78
C LEU A 104 24.66 11.81 -12.29
N HIS A 105 23.59 11.64 -13.08
CA HIS A 105 23.68 11.60 -14.53
C HIS A 105 24.13 12.93 -15.14
N THR A 106 23.57 14.05 -14.70
CA THR A 106 24.00 15.39 -15.13
C THR A 106 25.43 15.70 -14.71
N SER A 107 25.86 15.27 -13.52
CA SER A 107 27.25 15.43 -13.07
C SER A 107 28.23 14.60 -13.91
N GLN A 108 27.83 13.40 -14.37
CA GLN A 108 28.61 12.59 -15.30
C GLN A 108 28.69 13.22 -16.70
N LEU A 109 27.59 13.78 -17.22
CA LEU A 109 27.56 14.48 -18.51
C LEU A 109 28.36 15.78 -18.50
N LEU A 110 28.36 16.49 -17.38
CA LEU A 110 29.09 17.75 -17.20
C LEU A 110 30.53 17.52 -16.73
N ASN A 111 30.94 16.27 -16.51
CA ASN A 111 32.31 15.95 -16.15
C ASN A 111 33.21 16.15 -17.38
N PRO A 112 34.18 17.08 -17.39
CA PRO A 112 35.04 17.30 -18.55
C PRO A 112 35.85 16.06 -18.94
N PHE A 113 36.04 15.09 -18.03
CA PHE A 113 36.70 13.81 -18.29
C PHE A 113 35.85 12.77 -19.05
N THR A 114 34.52 12.97 -19.19
CA THR A 114 33.66 12.08 -19.98
C THR A 114 33.47 12.55 -21.43
N LYS A 115 33.89 13.77 -21.76
CA LYS A 115 33.89 14.29 -23.15
C LYS A 115 34.85 13.55 -24.09
N ASP A 116 35.89 12.92 -23.55
CA ASP A 116 36.88 12.14 -24.29
C ASP A 116 36.58 10.63 -24.30
N LEU A 117 35.45 10.20 -23.69
CA LEU A 117 34.96 8.83 -23.90
C LEU A 117 34.23 8.78 -25.24
N ASP A 118 35.02 8.52 -26.29
CA ASP A 118 34.54 8.11 -27.59
C ASP A 118 33.36 7.13 -27.45
N SER A 119 32.32 7.41 -28.24
CA SER A 119 31.03 6.71 -28.35
C SER A 119 31.08 5.20 -28.67
N LYS A 120 32.21 4.52 -28.48
CA LYS A 120 32.43 3.12 -28.82
C LYS A 120 32.13 2.11 -27.70
N CYS A 121 31.75 2.53 -26.49
CA CYS A 121 31.60 1.62 -25.35
C CYS A 121 30.18 1.48 -24.77
N LEU A 122 29.12 1.87 -25.50
CA LEU A 122 27.73 1.59 -25.07
C LEU A 122 27.14 0.30 -25.66
N ASP A 123 27.87 -0.41 -26.52
CA ASP A 123 27.43 -1.71 -27.07
C ASP A 123 27.72 -2.90 -26.14
N CYS A 124 28.30 -2.68 -24.96
CA CYS A 124 28.65 -3.75 -24.04
C CYS A 124 27.67 -3.84 -22.86
N ALA A 125 26.70 -4.74 -23.04
CA ALA A 125 25.93 -5.48 -22.04
C ALA A 125 24.72 -4.80 -21.39
N ILE A 126 23.51 -5.19 -21.84
CA ILE A 126 22.71 -6.20 -21.12
C ILE A 126 22.09 -7.14 -22.17
N ILE A 127 22.59 -8.37 -22.25
CA ILE A 127 21.84 -9.54 -22.73
C ILE A 127 21.73 -10.47 -21.51
N ASP A 128 20.48 -10.85 -21.24
CA ASP A 128 19.92 -11.73 -20.19
C ASP A 128 19.93 -11.25 -18.73
#